data_AF-A0A524LK56-F1
#
_entry.id   AF-A0A524LK56-F1
#
_cell.length_a   1.000
_cell.length_b   1.000
_cell.length_c   1.000
_cell.angle_alpha   90.00
_cell.angle_beta   90.00
_cell.angle_gamma   90.00
#
_symmetry.space_group_name_H-M   'P 1'
#
loop_
_entity.id
_entity.type
_entity.pdbx_description
1 polymer ?
#
loop_
_entity_poly.entity_id
_entity_poly.type
_entity_poly.pdbx_seq_one_letter_code
_entity_poly.pdbx_strand_id
1 'polypeptide(L)'
;MAESKNAFTEIASDPNFLMILAGAVIWFFGYYAGFLNPLFLSTGFVLVCFYATLTSLKRPIVLAWPGILLGGLLQIIGYYLKFILILDQLSPVFIVTGGVIIMYFAIPLALQRGELPVIKQLQKLLESKKEEEVIKDIETEEPLTGEDKVSENESSSNND
;
A
#
# COMPACT_ATOMS: atom_id res chain seq x y z
N MET A 1 -10.06 6.62 31.54
CA MET A 1 -9.11 7.33 30.66
C MET A 1 -8.85 6.41 29.49
N ALA A 2 -9.45 6.68 28.33
CA ALA A 2 -9.32 5.83 27.15
C ALA A 2 -7.95 6.09 26.53
N GLU A 3 -7.08 5.07 26.51
CA GLU A 3 -5.84 5.10 25.74
C GLU A 3 -6.18 5.43 24.29
N SER A 4 -5.56 6.48 23.76
CA SER A 4 -5.54 6.71 22.33
C SER A 4 -4.84 5.51 21.70
N LYS A 5 -5.60 4.53 21.20
CA LYS A 5 -5.11 3.58 20.20
C LYS A 5 -4.46 4.43 19.12
N ASN A 6 -3.14 4.43 19.10
CA ASN A 6 -2.33 5.28 18.26
C ASN A 6 -2.71 5.01 16.80
N ALA A 7 -3.43 5.93 16.16
CA ALA A 7 -3.78 5.85 14.73
C ALA A 7 -2.54 5.60 13.85
N PHE A 8 -1.37 6.04 14.32
CA PHE A 8 -0.07 5.75 13.72
C PHE A 8 0.30 4.27 13.72
N THR A 9 -0.06 3.51 14.75
CA THR A 9 0.22 2.07 14.83
C THR A 9 -0.66 1.29 13.86
N GLU A 10 -1.92 1.70 13.69
CA GLU A 10 -2.85 1.08 12.73
C GLU A 10 -2.46 1.38 11.27
N ILE A 11 -1.99 2.60 10.99
CA ILE A 11 -1.45 2.98 9.67
C ILE A 11 -0.10 2.30 9.39
N ALA A 12 0.78 2.17 10.40
CA ALA A 12 2.06 1.47 10.25
C ALA A 12 1.90 -0.05 10.11
N SER A 13 0.80 -0.63 10.62
CA SER A 13 0.48 -2.05 10.45
C SER A 13 -0.08 -2.42 9.07
N ASP A 14 -0.40 -1.45 8.20
CA ASP A 14 -0.78 -1.75 6.82
C ASP A 14 0.50 -2.04 6.00
N PRO A 15 0.71 -3.29 5.53
CA PRO A 15 1.92 -3.66 4.79
C PRO A 15 2.17 -2.78 3.58
N ASN A 16 1.11 -2.23 2.98
CA ASN A 16 1.21 -1.36 1.82
C ASN A 16 1.74 0.03 2.18
N PHE A 17 1.43 0.56 3.37
CA PHE A 17 1.97 1.84 3.82
C PHE A 17 3.49 1.74 4.07
N LEU A 18 3.93 0.65 4.68
CA LEU A 18 5.34 0.38 4.93
C LEU A 18 6.12 0.20 3.62
N MET A 19 5.50 -0.42 2.61
CA MET A 19 6.06 -0.53 1.27
C MET A 19 6.10 0.80 0.50
N ILE A 20 5.10 1.68 0.65
CA ILE A 20 5.15 3.05 0.12
C ILE A 20 6.32 3.81 0.75
N LEU A 21 6.53 3.67 2.07
CA LEU A 21 7.65 4.28 2.76
C LEU A 21 9.00 3.74 2.26
N ALA A 22 9.11 2.43 2.09
CA ALA A 22 10.31 1.80 1.51
C ALA A 22 10.60 2.33 0.10
N GLY A 23 9.57 2.44 -0.75
CA GLY A 23 9.68 3.05 -2.08
C GLY A 23 10.14 4.51 -2.03
N ALA A 24 9.62 5.29 -1.09
CA ALA A 24 10.04 6.67 -0.87
C ALA A 24 11.50 6.77 -0.45
N VAL A 25 11.97 5.87 0.41
CA VAL A 25 13.38 5.80 0.85
C VAL A 25 14.30 5.44 -0.33
N ILE A 26 13.93 4.44 -1.14
CA ILE A 26 14.68 4.06 -2.36
C ILE A 26 14.74 5.23 -3.34
N TRP A 27 13.62 5.93 -3.53
CA TRP A 27 13.54 7.10 -4.38
C TRP A 27 14.46 8.23 -3.86
N PHE A 28 14.44 8.49 -2.55
CA PHE A 28 15.33 9.47 -1.92
C PHE A 28 16.81 9.12 -2.13
N PHE A 29 17.20 7.87 -1.92
CA PHE A 29 18.58 7.42 -2.18
C PHE A 29 19.00 7.59 -3.65
N GLY A 30 18.05 7.56 -4.59
CA GLY A 30 18.34 7.81 -6.01
C GLY A 30 19.02 9.15 -6.27
N TYR A 31 18.70 10.19 -5.50
CA TYR A 31 19.35 11.50 -5.62
C TYR A 31 20.84 11.49 -5.25
N TYR A 32 21.29 10.49 -4.48
CA TYR A 32 22.69 10.35 -4.03
C TYR A 32 23.43 9.19 -4.72
N ALA A 33 22.74 8.35 -5.49
CA ALA A 33 23.28 7.13 -6.09
C ALA A 33 24.19 7.36 -7.32
N GLY A 34 24.60 8.60 -7.61
CA GLY A 34 25.55 8.94 -8.67
C GLY A 34 25.11 8.42 -10.04
N PHE A 35 25.87 7.47 -10.61
CA PHE A 35 25.57 6.86 -11.92
C PHE A 35 24.31 5.97 -11.91
N LEU A 36 24.00 5.34 -10.78
CA LEU A 36 22.81 4.48 -10.64
C LEU A 36 21.54 5.28 -10.34
N ASN A 37 21.64 6.60 -10.25
CA ASN A 37 20.54 7.53 -9.97
C ASN A 37 19.25 7.21 -10.74
N PRO A 38 19.21 7.12 -12.10
CA PRO A 38 17.97 6.86 -12.82
C PRO A 38 17.31 5.53 -12.45
N LEU A 39 18.10 4.51 -12.09
CA LEU A 39 17.59 3.21 -11.66
C LEU A 39 16.85 3.32 -10.31
N PHE A 40 17.45 3.99 -9.34
CA PHE A 40 16.87 4.15 -8.00
C PHE A 40 15.67 5.11 -8.01
N LEU A 41 15.74 6.21 -8.77
CA LEU A 41 14.61 7.14 -8.91
C LEU A 41 13.39 6.43 -9.52
N SER A 42 13.58 5.72 -10.63
CA SER A 42 12.49 5.03 -11.31
C SER A 42 11.94 3.86 -10.49
N THR A 43 12.82 3.04 -9.91
CA THR A 43 12.40 1.89 -9.08
C THR A 43 11.62 2.36 -7.86
N GLY A 44 12.15 3.33 -7.11
CA GLY A 44 11.46 3.87 -5.93
C GLY A 44 10.11 4.51 -6.29
N PHE A 45 10.07 5.29 -7.37
CA PHE A 45 8.84 5.89 -7.88
C PHE A 45 7.78 4.85 -8.25
N VAL A 46 8.15 3.83 -9.04
CA VAL A 46 7.24 2.76 -9.46
C VAL A 46 6.72 2.00 -8.25
N LEU A 47 7.57 1.73 -7.26
CA LEU A 47 7.18 1.07 -6.03
C LEU A 47 6.11 1.87 -5.27
N VAL A 48 6.33 3.18 -5.10
CA VAL A 48 5.35 4.09 -4.48
C VAL A 48 4.02 4.06 -5.25
N CYS A 49 4.06 4.16 -6.58
CA CYS A 49 2.85 4.13 -7.40
C CYS A 49 2.10 2.79 -7.28
N PHE A 50 2.81 1.66 -7.30
CA PHE A 50 2.22 0.34 -7.23
C PHE A 50 1.50 0.10 -5.90
N TYR A 51 2.16 0.37 -4.78
CA TYR A 51 1.54 0.18 -3.46
C TYR A 51 0.49 1.24 -3.13
N ALA A 52 0.67 2.48 -3.60
CA ALA A 52 -0.39 3.50 -3.53
C ALA A 52 -1.64 3.05 -4.30
N THR A 53 -1.47 2.38 -5.45
CA THR A 53 -2.58 1.79 -6.21
C THR A 53 -3.31 0.71 -5.44
N LEU A 54 -2.58 -0.25 -4.84
CA LEU A 54 -3.19 -1.32 -4.03
C LEU A 54 -3.98 -0.79 -2.84
N THR A 55 -3.51 0.31 -2.24
CA THR A 55 -4.18 0.93 -1.10
C THR A 55 -5.28 1.93 -1.50
N SER A 56 -5.38 2.25 -2.79
CA SER A 56 -6.24 3.33 -3.28
C SER A 56 -7.74 3.04 -3.16
N LEU A 57 -8.12 1.77 -3.32
CA LEU A 57 -9.52 1.32 -3.29
C LEU A 57 -10.16 1.43 -1.90
N LYS A 58 -9.34 1.53 -0.84
CA LYS A 58 -9.81 1.62 0.55
C LYS A 58 -9.98 3.07 1.04
N ARG A 59 -9.67 4.08 0.23
CA ARG A 59 -9.53 5.48 0.68
C ARG A 59 -10.59 6.42 0.12
N PRO A 60 -11.12 7.36 0.93
CA PRO A 60 -12.09 8.35 0.48
C PRO A 60 -11.46 9.47 -0.35
N ILE A 61 -12.10 9.82 -1.49
CA ILE A 61 -11.63 10.84 -2.45
C ILE A 61 -11.78 12.28 -1.94
N VAL A 62 -12.58 12.51 -0.91
CA VAL A 62 -13.02 13.86 -0.51
C VAL A 62 -11.85 14.79 -0.16
N LEU A 63 -10.72 14.22 0.31
CA LEU A 63 -9.49 14.94 0.65
C LEU A 63 -8.42 14.92 -0.46
N ALA A 64 -8.70 14.30 -1.62
CA ALA A 64 -7.70 14.12 -2.67
C ALA A 64 -7.22 15.45 -3.26
N TRP A 65 -8.12 16.39 -3.54
CA TRP A 65 -7.74 17.69 -4.11
C TRP A 65 -6.82 18.52 -3.21
N PRO A 66 -7.16 18.77 -1.93
CA PRO A 66 -6.26 19.51 -1.05
C PRO A 66 -4.93 18.77 -0.83
N GLY A 67 -4.94 17.44 -0.79
CA GLY A 67 -3.73 16.63 -0.70
C GLY A 67 -2.80 16.79 -1.91
N ILE A 68 -3.34 16.74 -3.14
CA ILE A 68 -2.57 16.94 -4.37
C ILE A 68 -1.99 18.35 -4.44
N LEU A 69 -2.76 19.37 -4.07
CA LEU A 69 -2.28 20.77 -4.00
C LEU A 69 -1.14 20.92 -3.00
N LEU A 70 -1.28 20.35 -1.81
CA LEU A 70 -0.23 20.39 -0.78
C LEU A 70 1.04 19.67 -1.26
N GLY A 71 0.89 18.47 -1.82
CA GLY A 71 2.02 17.71 -2.36
C GLY A 71 2.72 18.43 -3.51
N GLY A 72 1.94 19.03 -4.42
CA GLY A 72 2.45 19.85 -5.52
C GLY A 72 3.23 21.08 -5.03
N LEU A 73 2.69 21.80 -4.05
CA LEU A 73 3.37 22.92 -3.43
C LEU A 73 4.69 22.48 -2.77
N LEU A 74 4.67 21.37 -2.04
CA LEU A 74 5.85 20.81 -1.39
C LEU A 74 6.94 20.45 -2.42
N GLN A 75 6.54 19.85 -3.53
CA GLN A 75 7.45 19.45 -4.60
C GLN A 75 8.05 20.67 -5.31
N ILE A 76 7.24 21.71 -5.58
CA ILE A 76 7.70 22.98 -6.15
C ILE A 76 8.72 23.64 -5.22
N ILE A 77 8.40 23.74 -3.91
CA ILE A 77 9.34 24.26 -2.90
C ILE A 77 10.63 23.45 -2.92
N GLY A 78 10.54 22.13 -2.98
CA GLY A 78 11.70 21.24 -3.11
C GLY A 78 12.59 21.58 -4.31
N TYR A 79 12.00 21.80 -5.49
CA TYR A 79 12.77 22.21 -6.68
C TYR A 79 13.41 23.59 -6.52
N TYR A 80 12.72 24.56 -5.90
CA TYR A 80 13.31 25.88 -5.62
C TYR A 80 14.47 25.80 -4.61
N LEU A 81 14.38 24.93 -3.59
CA LEU A 81 15.45 24.71 -2.62
C LEU A 81 16.73 24.18 -3.27
N LYS A 82 16.61 23.44 -4.38
CA LYS A 82 17.74 22.95 -5.17
C LYS A 82 18.62 24.07 -5.73
N PHE A 83 18.04 25.25 -5.99
CA PHE A 83 18.80 26.41 -6.48
C PHE A 83 19.60 27.11 -5.37
N ILE A 84 19.29 26.83 -4.10
CA ILE A 84 19.98 27.41 -2.95
C ILE A 84 21.04 26.41 -2.48
N LEU A 85 22.32 26.71 -2.74
CA LEU A 85 23.47 25.84 -2.44
C LEU A 85 23.50 25.24 -1.02
N ILE A 86 22.98 25.96 -0.02
CA ILE A 86 22.95 25.49 1.39
C ILE A 86 21.78 24.54 1.65
N LEU A 87 20.68 24.67 0.92
CA LEU A 87 19.45 23.90 1.11
C LEU A 87 19.29 22.75 0.10
N ASP A 88 20.24 22.59 -0.82
CA ASP A 88 20.27 21.54 -1.83
C ASP A 88 20.17 20.13 -1.21
N GLN A 89 20.75 19.91 -0.02
CA GLN A 89 20.64 18.62 0.66
C GLN A 89 19.23 18.31 1.18
N LEU A 90 18.41 19.32 1.48
CA LEU A 90 17.03 19.14 1.93
C LEU A 90 16.06 19.04 0.74
N SER A 91 16.45 19.52 -0.44
CA SER A 91 15.62 19.52 -1.65
C SER A 91 15.04 18.13 -1.97
N PRO A 92 15.83 17.03 -1.99
CA PRO A 92 15.31 15.70 -2.27
C PRO A 92 14.21 15.26 -1.28
N VAL A 93 14.29 15.64 0.00
CA VAL A 93 13.28 15.31 1.00
C VAL A 93 11.94 15.91 0.62
N PHE A 94 11.91 17.20 0.29
CA PHE A 94 10.69 17.90 -0.11
C PHE A 94 10.14 17.39 -1.45
N ILE A 95 11.02 17.09 -2.42
CA ILE A 95 10.61 16.57 -3.73
C ILE A 95 9.96 15.18 -3.59
N VAL A 96 10.62 14.27 -2.86
CA VAL A 96 10.12 12.90 -2.67
C VAL A 96 8.85 12.92 -1.81
N THR A 97 8.83 13.66 -0.71
CA THR A 97 7.65 13.75 0.16
C THR A 97 6.46 14.33 -0.60
N GLY A 98 6.67 15.41 -1.35
CA GLY A 98 5.64 16.01 -2.21
C GLY A 98 5.15 15.03 -3.27
N GLY A 99 6.06 14.34 -3.95
CA GLY A 99 5.74 13.32 -4.94
C GLY A 99 4.93 12.15 -4.37
N VAL A 100 5.32 11.63 -3.20
CA VAL A 100 4.59 10.56 -2.49
C VAL A 100 3.18 11.03 -2.13
N ILE A 101 3.02 12.24 -1.60
CA ILE A 101 1.71 12.82 -1.27
C ILE A 101 0.85 12.94 -2.54
N ILE A 102 1.40 13.46 -3.64
CA ILE A 102 0.68 13.55 -4.91
C ILE A 102 0.23 12.17 -5.35
N MET A 103 1.11 11.17 -5.39
CA MET A 103 0.76 9.81 -5.82
C MET A 103 -0.29 9.18 -4.90
N TYR A 104 -0.14 9.38 -3.59
CA TYR A 104 -1.05 8.88 -2.58
C TYR A 104 -2.50 9.35 -2.77
N PHE A 105 -2.70 10.58 -3.27
CA PHE A 105 -4.04 11.16 -3.48
C PHE A 105 -4.50 11.16 -4.94
N ALA A 106 -3.59 11.31 -5.90
CA ALA A 106 -3.89 11.31 -7.33
C ALA A 106 -4.29 9.93 -7.85
N ILE A 107 -3.68 8.85 -7.34
CA ILE A 107 -3.97 7.49 -7.79
C ILE A 107 -5.40 7.06 -7.43
N PRO A 108 -5.88 7.20 -6.16
CA PRO A 108 -7.29 6.95 -5.85
C PRO A 108 -8.24 7.83 -6.66
N LEU A 109 -7.90 9.11 -6.84
CA LEU A 109 -8.71 10.03 -7.64
C LEU A 109 -8.82 9.55 -9.10
N ALA A 110 -7.72 9.17 -9.71
CA ALA A 110 -7.65 8.68 -11.09
C ALA A 110 -8.39 7.35 -11.27
N LEU A 111 -8.30 6.44 -10.30
CA LEU A 111 -8.94 5.12 -10.37
C LEU A 111 -10.43 5.15 -10.04
N GLN A 112 -10.87 6.03 -9.13
CA GLN A 112 -12.27 6.08 -8.71
C GLN A 112 -13.10 7.07 -9.53
N ARG A 113 -12.50 8.11 -10.12
CA ARG A 113 -13.18 9.04 -11.06
C ARG A 113 -12.88 8.77 -12.53
N GLY A 114 -11.78 8.10 -12.85
CA GLY A 114 -11.57 7.60 -14.20
C GLY A 114 -12.48 6.38 -14.38
N GLU A 115 -13.44 6.45 -15.30
CA GLU A 115 -14.25 5.31 -15.76
C GLU A 115 -13.36 4.30 -16.51
N LEU A 116 -12.33 3.77 -15.87
CA LEU A 116 -11.32 2.94 -16.49
C LEU A 116 -11.66 1.46 -16.23
N PRO A 117 -11.79 0.63 -17.30
CA PRO A 117 -12.10 -0.81 -17.17
C PRO A 117 -11.04 -1.61 -16.39
N VAL A 118 -9.91 -0.98 -16.03
CA VAL A 118 -8.80 -1.53 -15.23
C VAL A 118 -9.20 -1.81 -13.78
N ILE A 119 -10.21 -1.13 -13.24
CA ILE A 119 -10.68 -1.32 -11.85
C ILE A 119 -11.11 -2.77 -11.61
N LYS A 120 -11.76 -3.42 -12.60
CA LYS A 120 -12.19 -4.82 -12.52
C LYS A 120 -11.01 -5.80 -12.46
N GLN A 121 -9.91 -5.49 -13.13
CA GLN A 121 -8.71 -6.34 -13.11
C GLN A 121 -7.93 -6.18 -11.80
N LEU A 122 -7.84 -4.95 -11.27
CA LEU A 122 -7.23 -4.70 -9.96
C LEU A 122 -8.04 -5.32 -8.82
N GLN A 123 -9.37 -5.28 -8.88
CA GLN A 123 -10.22 -6.02 -7.95
C GLN A 123 -9.94 -7.52 -7.98
N LYS A 124 -9.82 -8.11 -9.18
CA LYS A 124 -9.52 -9.54 -9.33
C LYS A 124 -8.15 -9.94 -8.77
N LEU A 125 -7.13 -9.09 -8.95
CA LEU A 125 -5.80 -9.31 -8.36
C LEU A 125 -5.82 -9.15 -6.83
N LEU A 126 -6.58 -8.19 -6.31
CA LEU A 126 -6.71 -7.98 -4.86
C LEU A 126 -7.51 -9.10 -4.20
N GLU A 127 -8.57 -9.59 -4.85
CA GLU A 127 -9.33 -10.77 -4.41
C GLU A 127 -8.47 -12.02 -4.42
N SER A 128 -7.69 -12.27 -5.49
CA SER A 128 -6.78 -13.42 -5.51
C SER A 128 -5.76 -13.40 -4.37
N LYS A 129 -5.28 -12.21 -3.98
CA LYS A 129 -4.34 -12.07 -2.86
C LYS A 129 -5.02 -12.27 -1.49
N LYS A 130 -6.31 -11.93 -1.38
CA LYS A 130 -7.12 -12.18 -0.18
C LYS A 130 -7.51 -13.65 -0.05
N GLU A 131 -7.77 -14.31 -1.16
CA GLU A 131 -8.10 -15.75 -1.21
C GLU A 131 -6.86 -16.61 -0.90
N GLU A 132 -5.68 -16.18 -1.34
CA GLU A 132 -4.40 -16.85 -1.03
C GLU A 132 -3.99 -16.72 0.45
N GLU A 133 -4.38 -15.64 1.14
CA GLU A 133 -4.25 -15.52 2.61
C GLU A 133 -5.21 -16.46 3.35
N VAL A 134 -6.43 -16.67 2.85
CA VAL A 134 -7.39 -17.61 3.45
C VAL A 134 -6.95 -19.06 3.26
N ILE A 135 -6.29 -19.40 2.14
CA ILE A 135 -5.83 -20.78 1.89
C ILE A 135 -4.59 -21.12 2.74
N LYS A 136 -3.71 -20.15 3.03
CA LYS A 136 -2.55 -20.36 3.91
C LYS A 136 -2.90 -20.51 5.39
N ASP A 137 -4.02 -19.96 5.84
CA ASP A 137 -4.54 -20.19 7.19
C ASP A 137 -5.30 -21.52 7.32
N ILE A 138 -5.61 -22.22 6.22
CA ILE A 138 -6.31 -23.51 6.23
C ILE A 138 -5.33 -24.70 6.06
N GLU A 139 -4.11 -24.49 5.57
CA GLU A 139 -3.07 -25.55 5.44
C GLU A 139 -2.15 -25.69 6.68
N THR A 140 -2.65 -25.46 7.89
CA THR A 140 -1.96 -25.90 9.14
C THR A 140 -2.86 -26.74 10.05
N GLU A 141 -3.74 -27.55 9.47
CA GLU A 141 -4.23 -28.76 10.14
C GLU A 141 -3.93 -29.97 9.26
N GLU A 142 -2.72 -30.51 9.43
CA GLU A 142 -2.41 -31.86 8.96
C GLU A 142 -3.19 -32.87 9.82
N PRO A 143 -3.99 -33.75 9.22
CA PRO A 143 -4.67 -34.83 9.93
C PRO A 143 -3.83 -36.13 9.88
N LEU A 144 -4.13 -37.02 10.84
CA LEU A 144 -3.96 -38.49 10.84
C LEU A 144 -2.84 -39.12 11.69
N THR A 145 -3.25 -39.70 12.81
CA THR A 145 -2.97 -41.09 13.23
C THR A 145 -3.98 -41.38 14.37
N GLY A 146 -4.98 -42.26 14.31
CA GLY A 146 -5.12 -43.54 13.65
C GLY A 146 -5.17 -44.61 14.76
N GLU A 147 -6.37 -45.00 15.23
CA GLU A 147 -6.64 -46.36 15.75
C GLU A 147 -8.15 -46.59 15.99
N ASP A 148 -8.58 -47.76 15.50
CA ASP A 148 -9.93 -48.31 15.42
C ASP A 148 -10.73 -48.31 16.73
N LYS A 149 -12.04 -48.03 16.63
CA LYS A 149 -13.10 -48.93 17.12
C LYS A 149 -14.38 -48.79 16.28
N VAL A 150 -14.63 -49.83 15.50
CA VAL A 150 -15.95 -50.24 14.98
C VAL A 150 -16.90 -50.50 16.16
N SER A 151 -18.11 -49.94 16.13
CA SER A 151 -19.36 -50.66 16.46
C SER A 151 -20.59 -49.83 16.09
N GLU A 152 -21.33 -50.33 15.12
CA GLU A 152 -22.80 -50.47 15.06
C GLU A 152 -23.67 -49.25 15.44
N ASN A 153 -24.32 -48.60 14.46
CA ASN A 153 -25.65 -48.97 13.96
C ASN A 153 -26.77 -48.59 14.94
N GLU A 154 -27.40 -47.43 14.74
CA GLU A 154 -28.86 -47.37 14.69
C GLU A 154 -29.40 -46.08 14.03
N SER A 155 -30.29 -46.33 13.08
CA SER A 155 -31.15 -45.42 12.35
C SER A 155 -32.19 -44.78 13.25
N SER A 156 -32.51 -43.50 13.00
CA SER A 156 -33.86 -42.92 12.81
C SER A 156 -33.78 -41.40 13.06
N SER A 157 -33.84 -40.55 12.03
CA SER A 157 -35.07 -40.07 11.38
C SER A 157 -36.01 -39.27 12.29
N ASN A 158 -35.91 -37.94 12.14
CA ASN A 158 -36.96 -36.91 12.01
C ASN A 158 -38.06 -36.73 13.07
N ASN A 159 -38.15 -35.46 13.49
CA ASN A 159 -39.30 -34.55 13.53
C ASN A 159 -40.64 -35.10 14.05
N ASP A 160 -41.02 -34.66 15.26
CA ASP A 160 -42.01 -33.59 15.50
C ASP A 160 -42.00 -33.17 16.99
#